data_AF-A0A0D1XUQ7-F1
#
_entry.id   AF-A0A0D1XUQ7-F1
#
_cell.length_a   1.000
_cell.length_b   1.000
_cell.length_c   1.000
_cell.angle_alpha   90.00
_cell.angle_beta   90.00
_cell.angle_gamma   90.00
#
_symmetry.space_group_name_H-M   'P 1'
#
loop_
_entity.id
_entity.type
_entity.pdbx_description
1 polymer ?
#
loop_
_entity_poly.entity_id
_entity_poly.type
_entity_poly.pdbx_seq_one_letter_code
_entity_poly.pdbx_strand_id
1 'polypeptide(L)'
;MILINLWELFWGFFVANILGYGGGPASIPLAQEEIVNHYDWQTTEQFGDMLAVSNALPGPIATKIAAFIGYQEAGWLGVLVTTLATVAPSAIALIVLLKILNKYRNSPVVKGMTLLVQPVIAVMLLLLTYDMGFVSYENIGLLQSIGIAAIALLCITKLKLHPALVIVLAFAYGGLVLPHVMT
;
A
#
# COMPACT_ATOMS: atom_id res chain seq x y z
N MET A 1 -28.36 -13.68 5.44
CA MET A 1 -27.07 -14.26 5.00
C MET A 1 -27.27 -14.67 3.56
N ILE A 2 -27.02 -13.74 2.63
CA ILE A 2 -27.07 -14.03 1.20
C ILE A 2 -25.94 -15.04 0.96
N LEU A 3 -26.24 -16.16 0.31
CA LEU A 3 -25.23 -17.14 -0.11
C LEU A 3 -24.41 -16.49 -1.22
N ILE A 4 -23.48 -15.60 -0.84
CA ILE A 4 -22.59 -14.93 -1.79
C ILE A 4 -21.69 -15.98 -2.39
N ASN A 5 -21.65 -16.00 -3.71
CA ASN A 5 -20.82 -16.94 -4.43
C ASN A 5 -19.37 -16.44 -4.35
N LEU A 6 -18.42 -17.30 -3.97
CA LEU A 6 -16.99 -16.99 -4.00
C LEU A 6 -16.54 -16.51 -5.39
N TRP A 7 -17.26 -16.92 -6.44
CA TRP A 7 -17.04 -16.44 -7.80
C TRP A 7 -17.34 -14.94 -7.97
N GLU A 8 -18.39 -14.43 -7.36
CA GLU A 8 -18.76 -13.00 -7.44
C GLU A 8 -17.71 -12.16 -6.70
N LEU A 9 -17.30 -12.61 -5.51
CA LEU A 9 -16.18 -12.02 -4.76
C LEU A 9 -14.89 -12.04 -5.57
N PHE A 10 -14.57 -13.16 -6.22
CA PHE A 10 -13.40 -13.21 -7.09
C PHE A 10 -13.52 -12.20 -8.24
N TRP A 11 -14.66 -12.19 -8.93
CA TRP A 11 -14.84 -11.39 -10.14
C TRP A 11 -14.86 -9.88 -9.86
N GLY A 12 -15.61 -9.43 -8.85
CA GLY A 12 -15.66 -8.00 -8.50
C GLY A 12 -14.28 -7.44 -8.13
N PHE A 13 -13.53 -8.16 -7.30
CA PHE A 13 -12.17 -7.75 -6.94
C PHE A 13 -11.16 -7.91 -8.09
N PHE A 14 -11.31 -8.92 -8.94
CA PHE A 14 -10.47 -9.13 -10.11
C PHE A 14 -10.65 -8.00 -11.14
N VAL A 15 -11.89 -7.61 -11.43
CA VAL A 15 -12.22 -6.54 -12.38
C VAL A 15 -11.75 -5.19 -11.85
N ALA A 16 -12.07 -4.86 -10.60
CA ALA A 16 -11.60 -3.63 -9.97
C ALA A 16 -10.06 -3.53 -9.97
N ASN A 17 -9.35 -4.66 -9.81
CA ASN A 17 -7.89 -4.68 -9.82
C ASN A 17 -7.28 -4.56 -11.23
N ILE A 18 -7.78 -5.31 -12.21
CA ILE A 18 -7.21 -5.31 -13.56
C ILE A 18 -7.48 -3.99 -14.30
N LEU A 19 -8.62 -3.34 -14.01
CA LEU A 19 -9.01 -2.05 -14.58
C LEU A 19 -8.51 -0.86 -13.76
N GLY A 20 -8.17 -1.06 -12.49
CA GLY A 20 -7.72 -0.03 -11.55
C GLY A 20 -6.27 0.40 -11.74
N TYR A 21 -5.92 0.85 -12.95
CA TYR A 21 -4.61 1.40 -13.25
C TYR A 21 -4.50 2.88 -12.82
N GLY A 22 -3.50 3.22 -11.99
CA GLY A 22 -3.31 4.58 -11.46
C GLY A 22 -3.10 4.66 -9.95
N GLY A 23 -3.07 3.52 -9.25
CA GLY A 23 -2.88 3.47 -7.80
C GLY A 23 -4.17 3.76 -7.02
N GLY A 24 -4.05 4.04 -5.72
CA GLY A 24 -5.20 4.22 -4.81
C GLY A 24 -6.33 5.12 -5.34
N PRO A 25 -6.04 6.33 -5.86
CA PRO A 25 -7.07 7.24 -6.35
C PRO A 25 -7.92 6.69 -7.52
N ALA A 26 -7.36 5.79 -8.33
CA ALA A 26 -8.08 5.15 -9.43
C ALA A 26 -8.72 3.82 -9.01
N SER A 27 -8.03 3.02 -8.19
CA SER A 27 -8.50 1.68 -7.82
C SER A 27 -9.60 1.70 -6.74
N ILE A 28 -9.61 2.69 -5.83
CA ILE A 28 -10.60 2.76 -4.74
C ILE A 28 -12.01 3.04 -5.27
N PRO A 29 -12.25 4.02 -6.16
CA PRO A 29 -13.58 4.24 -6.74
C PRO A 29 -14.09 3.05 -7.55
N LEU A 30 -13.21 2.36 -8.28
CA LEU A 30 -13.59 1.14 -9.02
C LEU A 30 -13.97 0.00 -8.08
N ALA A 31 -13.25 -0.16 -6.97
CA ALA A 31 -13.64 -1.12 -5.95
C ALA A 31 -14.98 -0.73 -5.32
N GLN A 32 -15.20 0.55 -5.00
CA GLN A 32 -16.46 1.04 -4.48
C GLN A 32 -17.63 0.77 -5.44
N GLU A 33 -17.44 0.99 -6.74
CA GLU A 33 -18.45 0.71 -7.77
C GLU A 33 -18.87 -0.76 -7.74
N GLU A 34 -17.90 -1.69 -7.72
CA GLU A 34 -18.20 -3.12 -7.67
C GLU A 34 -18.86 -3.53 -6.34
N ILE A 35 -18.35 -3.04 -5.21
CA ILE A 35 -18.79 -3.46 -3.88
C ILE A 35 -20.16 -2.89 -3.51
N VAL A 36 -20.39 -1.60 -3.80
CA VAL A 36 -21.57 -0.85 -3.35
C VAL A 36 -22.64 -0.83 -4.44
N ASN A 37 -22.28 -0.48 -5.68
CA ASN A 37 -23.27 -0.23 -6.73
C ASN A 37 -23.61 -1.48 -7.55
N HIS A 38 -22.63 -2.34 -7.84
CA HIS A 38 -22.83 -3.55 -8.65
C HIS A 38 -23.38 -4.70 -7.81
N TYR A 39 -22.64 -5.10 -6.76
CA TYR A 39 -22.96 -6.29 -5.97
C TYR A 39 -23.73 -5.99 -4.67
N ASP A 40 -23.83 -4.72 -4.26
CA ASP A 40 -24.56 -4.26 -3.07
C ASP A 40 -24.20 -5.06 -1.80
N TRP A 41 -22.92 -5.41 -1.65
CA TRP A 41 -22.41 -6.12 -0.46
C TRP A 41 -22.34 -5.20 0.76
N GLN A 42 -22.07 -3.92 0.54
CA GLN A 42 -21.91 -2.92 1.59
C GLN A 42 -22.54 -1.60 1.14
N THR A 43 -23.00 -0.80 2.10
CA THR A 43 -23.46 0.56 1.83
C THR A 43 -22.28 1.52 1.63
N THR A 44 -22.52 2.68 1.03
CA THR A 44 -21.53 3.75 0.90
C THR A 44 -20.91 4.15 2.25
N GLU A 45 -21.71 4.17 3.32
CA GLU A 45 -21.26 4.50 4.68
C GLU A 45 -20.32 3.41 5.23
N GLN A 46 -20.71 2.13 5.11
CA GLN A 46 -19.89 1.00 5.52
C GLN A 46 -18.56 0.93 4.74
N PHE A 47 -18.60 1.22 3.45
CA PHE A 47 -17.40 1.30 2.62
C PHE A 47 -16.47 2.43 3.08
N GLY A 48 -17.02 3.60 3.42
CA GLY A 48 -16.28 4.74 3.96
C GLY A 48 -15.57 4.42 5.28
N ASP A 49 -16.27 3.79 6.22
CA ASP A 49 -15.71 3.37 7.50
C ASP A 49 -14.58 2.33 7.32
N MET A 50 -14.81 1.33 6.47
CA MET A 50 -13.79 0.34 6.12
C MET A 50 -12.57 1.00 5.45
N LEU A 51 -12.78 1.98 4.56
CA LEU A 51 -11.70 2.71 3.91
C LEU A 51 -10.89 3.50 4.94
N ALA A 52 -11.53 4.12 5.94
CA ALA A 52 -10.85 4.82 7.02
C ALA A 52 -9.97 3.86 7.85
N VAL A 53 -10.51 2.71 8.25
CA VAL A 53 -9.75 1.68 8.98
C VAL A 53 -8.60 1.14 8.12
N SER A 54 -8.84 0.91 6.83
CA SER A 54 -7.83 0.43 5.89
C SER A 54 -6.71 1.44 5.70
N ASN A 55 -6.97 2.74 5.78
CA ASN A 55 -5.93 3.78 5.73
C ASN A 55 -5.12 3.87 7.04
N ALA A 56 -5.75 3.63 8.18
CA ALA A 56 -5.07 3.65 9.48
C ALA A 56 -4.07 2.50 9.65
N LEU A 57 -4.37 1.33 9.09
CA LEU A 57 -3.47 0.18 9.15
C LEU A 57 -2.28 0.35 8.18
N PRO A 58 -1.08 -0.16 8.51
CA PRO A 58 0.03 -0.16 7.56
C PRO A 58 -0.25 -1.07 6.35
N GLY A 59 0.39 -0.79 5.22
CA GLY A 59 0.36 -1.63 4.01
C GLY A 59 -0.64 -1.20 2.92
N PRO A 60 -0.75 -1.97 1.82
CA PRO A 60 -1.56 -1.60 0.67
C PRO A 60 -3.06 -1.57 0.97
N ILE A 61 -3.71 -0.43 0.70
CA ILE A 61 -5.13 -0.20 1.00
C ILE A 61 -6.04 -1.22 0.29
N ALA A 62 -5.80 -1.45 -1.02
CA ALA A 62 -6.63 -2.35 -1.82
C ALA A 62 -6.68 -3.78 -1.25
N THR A 63 -5.55 -4.31 -0.78
CA THR A 63 -5.48 -5.66 -0.20
C THR A 63 -6.22 -5.75 1.13
N LYS A 64 -6.19 -4.69 1.94
CA LYS A 64 -6.92 -4.64 3.22
C LYS A 64 -8.43 -4.58 3.02
N ILE A 65 -8.89 -3.77 2.07
CA ILE A 65 -10.30 -3.70 1.68
C ILE A 65 -10.78 -5.07 1.18
N ALA A 66 -10.02 -5.71 0.30
CA ALA A 66 -10.33 -7.04 -0.20
C ALA A 66 -10.43 -8.08 0.91
N ALA A 67 -9.45 -8.12 1.82
CA ALA A 67 -9.47 -9.05 2.95
C ALA A 67 -10.66 -8.80 3.89
N PHE A 68 -10.98 -7.54 4.20
CA PHE A 68 -12.08 -7.19 5.10
C PHE A 68 -13.44 -7.60 4.54
N ILE A 69 -13.71 -7.25 3.27
CA ILE A 69 -14.98 -7.63 2.61
C ILE A 69 -15.04 -9.13 2.41
N GLY A 70 -13.95 -9.76 1.98
CA GLY A 70 -13.89 -11.22 1.88
C GLY A 70 -14.23 -11.90 3.20
N TYR A 71 -13.76 -11.36 4.32
CA TYR A 71 -14.11 -11.89 5.65
C TYR A 71 -15.58 -11.68 6.01
N GLN A 72 -16.14 -10.49 5.77
CA GLN A 72 -17.55 -10.22 6.07
C GLN A 72 -18.50 -11.10 5.25
N GLU A 73 -18.23 -11.25 3.95
CA GLU A 73 -19.16 -11.91 3.04
C GLU A 73 -19.04 -13.44 3.00
N ALA A 74 -17.82 -13.98 3.14
CA ALA A 74 -17.59 -15.43 3.04
C ALA A 74 -16.52 -15.97 4.02
N GLY A 75 -16.25 -15.25 5.11
CA GLY A 75 -15.29 -15.64 6.13
C GLY A 75 -13.88 -15.84 5.59
N TRP A 76 -13.12 -16.78 6.17
CA TRP A 76 -11.73 -17.03 5.79
C TRP A 76 -11.55 -17.44 4.32
N LEU A 77 -12.53 -18.13 3.72
CA LEU A 77 -12.47 -18.48 2.30
C LEU A 77 -12.64 -17.23 1.42
N GLY A 78 -13.53 -16.33 1.80
CA GLY A 78 -13.66 -15.04 1.14
C GLY A 78 -12.38 -14.23 1.21
N VAL A 79 -11.72 -14.15 2.38
CA VAL A 79 -10.41 -13.48 2.54
C VAL A 79 -9.40 -14.00 1.52
N LEU A 80 -9.27 -15.33 1.41
CA LEU A 80 -8.32 -15.95 0.50
C LEU A 80 -8.64 -15.58 -0.95
N VAL A 81 -9.92 -15.70 -1.34
CA VAL A 81 -10.36 -15.49 -2.72
C VAL A 81 -10.22 -14.03 -3.15
N THR A 82 -10.70 -13.07 -2.34
CA THR A 82 -10.63 -11.64 -2.67
C THR A 82 -9.18 -11.14 -2.66
N THR A 83 -8.36 -11.61 -1.72
CA THR A 83 -6.93 -11.28 -1.67
C THR A 83 -6.20 -11.82 -2.90
N LEU A 84 -6.49 -13.07 -3.30
CA LEU A 84 -5.93 -13.65 -4.52
C LEU A 84 -6.38 -12.90 -5.77
N ALA A 85 -7.67 -12.57 -5.88
CA ALA A 85 -8.21 -11.78 -7.00
C ALA A 85 -7.50 -10.41 -7.11
N THR A 86 -7.13 -9.81 -5.98
CA THR A 86 -6.46 -8.51 -5.93
C THR A 86 -4.96 -8.59 -6.20
N VAL A 87 -4.25 -9.64 -5.76
CA VAL A 87 -2.78 -9.71 -5.83
C VAL A 87 -2.27 -10.55 -7.00
N ALA A 88 -2.96 -11.64 -7.33
CA ALA A 88 -2.51 -12.59 -8.34
C ALA A 88 -2.34 -11.98 -9.75
N PRO A 89 -3.24 -11.11 -10.26
CA PRO A 89 -3.10 -10.57 -11.62
C PRO A 89 -1.80 -9.78 -11.78
N SER A 90 -1.51 -8.86 -10.86
CA SER A 90 -0.28 -8.07 -10.88
C SER A 90 0.97 -8.93 -10.64
N ALA A 91 0.89 -9.90 -9.72
CA ALA A 91 2.01 -10.81 -9.45
C ALA A 91 2.35 -11.68 -10.67
N ILE A 92 1.34 -12.23 -11.35
CA ILE A 92 1.51 -13.02 -12.57
C ILE A 92 2.09 -12.15 -13.68
N ALA A 93 1.53 -10.96 -13.90
CA ALA A 93 2.04 -10.01 -14.90
C ALA A 93 3.52 -9.66 -14.65
N LEU A 94 3.90 -9.39 -13.40
CA LEU A 94 5.27 -9.14 -12.99
C LEU A 94 6.18 -10.34 -13.28
N ILE A 95 5.78 -11.55 -12.88
CA ILE A 95 6.57 -12.78 -13.11
C ILE A 95 6.79 -13.02 -14.61
N VAL A 96 5.76 -12.83 -15.42
CA VAL A 96 5.86 -12.96 -16.89
C VAL A 96 6.82 -11.92 -17.45
N LEU A 97 6.69 -10.66 -17.05
CA LEU A 97 7.57 -9.58 -17.49
C LEU A 97 9.03 -9.84 -17.10
N LEU A 98 9.28 -10.30 -15.87
CA LEU A 98 10.63 -10.65 -15.40
C LEU A 98 11.23 -11.83 -16.17
N LYS A 99 10.43 -12.83 -16.55
CA LYS A 99 10.89 -13.92 -17.43
C LYS A 99 11.32 -13.39 -18.80
N ILE A 100 10.55 -12.47 -19.38
CA ILE A 100 10.88 -11.84 -20.66
C ILE A 100 12.17 -11.01 -20.52
N LEU A 101 12.27 -10.18 -19.48
CA LEU A 101 13.43 -9.35 -19.20
C LEU A 101 14.71 -10.20 -19.05
N ASN A 102 14.62 -11.30 -18.30
CA ASN A 102 15.74 -12.22 -18.10
C ASN A 102 16.14 -12.94 -19.39
N LYS A 103 15.18 -13.33 -20.23
CA LYS A 103 15.45 -13.96 -21.54
C LYS A 103 16.27 -13.04 -22.44
N TYR A 104 16.03 -11.74 -22.41
CA TYR A 104 16.71 -10.75 -23.27
C TYR A 104 17.77 -9.93 -22.54
N ARG A 105 18.20 -10.33 -21.34
CA ARG A 105 19.12 -9.54 -20.49
C ARG A 105 20.47 -9.23 -21.15
N ASN A 106 20.93 -10.08 -22.08
CA ASN A 106 22.18 -9.89 -22.80
C ASN A 106 22.08 -8.88 -23.95
N SER A 107 20.87 -8.45 -24.32
CA SER A 107 20.69 -7.39 -25.31
C SER A 107 21.15 -6.05 -24.74
N PRO A 108 22.00 -5.29 -25.46
CA PRO A 108 22.42 -3.95 -25.04
C PRO A 108 21.24 -3.03 -24.75
N VAL A 109 20.15 -3.16 -25.51
CA VAL A 109 18.92 -2.36 -25.36
C VAL A 109 18.25 -2.65 -24.02
N VAL A 110 18.01 -3.92 -23.69
CA VAL A 110 17.34 -4.33 -22.45
C VAL A 110 18.19 -3.97 -21.22
N LYS A 111 19.51 -4.14 -21.33
CA LYS A 111 20.45 -3.71 -20.30
C LYS A 111 20.39 -2.21 -20.08
N GLY A 112 20.38 -1.41 -21.15
CA GLY A 112 20.21 0.04 -21.08
C GLY A 112 18.90 0.46 -20.43
N MET A 113 17.76 -0.13 -20.85
CA MET A 113 16.45 0.13 -20.26
C MET A 113 16.43 -0.19 -18.76
N THR A 114 17.00 -1.32 -18.35
CA THR A 114 17.04 -1.74 -16.93
C THR A 114 17.91 -0.80 -16.09
N LEU A 115 19.04 -0.32 -16.64
CA LEU A 115 19.91 0.63 -15.95
C LEU A 115 19.22 1.98 -15.74
N LEU A 116 18.39 2.43 -16.68
CA LEU A 116 17.63 3.69 -16.56
C LEU A 116 16.52 3.62 -15.50
N VAL A 117 16.09 2.44 -15.07
CA VAL A 117 15.10 2.31 -13.98
C VAL A 117 15.67 2.79 -12.64
N GLN A 118 16.96 2.54 -12.37
CA GLN A 118 17.61 2.92 -11.11
C GLN A 118 17.54 4.44 -10.80
N PRO A 119 17.92 5.36 -11.71
CA PRO A 119 17.80 6.79 -11.44
C PRO A 119 16.35 7.25 -11.32
N VAL A 120 15.41 6.64 -12.04
CA VAL A 120 13.98 6.94 -11.90
C VAL A 120 13.49 6.60 -10.49
N ILE A 121 13.84 5.40 -9.99
CA ILE A 121 13.52 5.00 -8.61
C ILE A 121 14.17 5.96 -7.61
N ALA A 122 15.44 6.35 -7.83
CA ALA A 122 16.14 7.27 -6.94
C ALA A 122 15.45 8.65 -6.83
N VAL A 123 15.04 9.24 -7.96
CA VAL A 123 14.29 10.51 -7.99
C VAL A 123 12.93 10.34 -7.32
N MET A 124 12.22 9.25 -7.61
CA MET A 124 10.92 8.98 -7.02
C MET A 124 10.98 8.84 -5.49
N LEU A 125 11.98 8.13 -4.96
CA LEU A 125 12.22 8.01 -3.52
C LEU A 125 12.64 9.35 -2.90
N LEU A 126 13.42 10.16 -3.62
CA LEU A 126 13.82 11.49 -3.16
C LEU A 126 12.61 12.42 -3.04
N LEU A 127 11.74 12.47 -4.06
CA LEU A 127 10.51 13.25 -4.03
C LEU A 127 9.60 12.81 -2.89
N LEU A 128 9.39 11.50 -2.72
CA LEU A 128 8.60 10.96 -1.60
C LEU A 128 9.19 11.35 -0.24
N THR A 129 10.52 11.28 -0.10
CA THR A 129 11.21 11.67 1.14
C THR A 129 11.07 13.17 1.39
N TYR A 130 11.15 13.99 0.35
CA TYR A 130 10.97 15.44 0.43
C TYR A 130 9.56 15.81 0.89
N ASP A 131 8.53 15.23 0.27
CA ASP A 131 7.13 15.47 0.62
C ASP A 131 6.84 15.07 2.07
N MET A 132 7.29 13.88 2.48
CA MET A 132 7.16 13.42 3.87
C MET A 132 7.94 14.29 4.86
N GLY A 133 9.12 14.80 4.45
CA GLY A 133 9.93 15.70 5.25
C GLY A 133 9.25 17.05 5.48
N PHE A 134 8.61 17.60 4.44
CA PHE A 134 7.87 18.86 4.54
C PHE A 134 6.66 18.73 5.48
N VAL A 135 5.87 17.67 5.32
CA VAL A 135 4.76 17.36 6.23
C VAL A 135 5.25 17.19 7.68
N SER A 136 6.40 16.54 7.88
CA SER A 136 6.98 16.39 9.22
C SER A 136 7.37 17.74 9.83
N TYR A 137 8.00 18.62 9.04
CA TYR A 137 8.40 19.95 9.47
C TYR A 137 7.21 20.81 9.90
N GLU A 138 6.14 20.86 9.11
CA GLU A 138 4.95 21.66 9.42
C GLU A 138 4.23 21.17 10.68
N ASN A 139 4.16 19.86 10.90
CA ASN A 139 3.41 19.30 12.02
C ASN A 139 4.18 19.26 13.35
N ILE A 140 5.49 18.98 13.30
CA ILE A 140 6.29 18.61 14.48
C ILE A 140 7.40 19.64 14.79
N GLY A 141 7.69 20.55 13.84
CA GLY A 141 8.77 21.52 13.94
C GLY A 141 10.12 20.97 13.47
N LEU A 142 11.03 21.89 13.11
CA LEU A 142 12.32 21.57 12.48
C LEU A 142 13.26 20.78 13.39
N LEU A 143 13.33 21.15 14.67
CA LEU A 143 14.29 20.60 15.62
C LEU A 143 14.00 19.12 15.88
N GLN A 144 12.73 18.79 16.12
CA GLN A 144 12.24 17.45 16.39
C GLN A 144 12.31 16.59 15.11
N SER A 145 11.94 17.14 13.95
CA SER A 145 12.01 16.41 12.67
C SER A 145 13.44 16.00 12.32
N ILE A 146 14.41 16.92 12.44
CA ILE A 146 15.83 16.61 12.20
C ILE A 146 16.37 15.67 13.29
N GLY A 147 15.96 15.85 14.55
CA GLY A 147 16.36 14.97 15.66
C GLY A 147 15.93 13.52 15.42
N ILE A 148 14.66 13.30 15.07
CA ILE A 148 14.13 11.96 14.77
C ILE A 148 14.83 11.37 13.54
N ALA A 149 15.02 12.17 12.48
CA ALA A 149 15.72 11.71 11.27
C ALA A 149 17.18 11.30 11.55
N ALA A 150 17.92 12.08 12.32
CA ALA A 150 19.30 11.79 12.69
C ALA A 150 19.41 10.54 13.58
N ILE A 151 18.52 10.41 14.57
CA ILE A 151 18.48 9.22 15.45
C ILE A 151 18.10 7.98 14.64
N ALA A 152 17.09 8.06 13.76
CA ALA A 152 16.70 6.97 12.89
C ALA A 152 17.85 6.52 11.98
N LEU A 153 18.57 7.47 11.38
CA LEU A 153 19.72 7.19 10.53
C LEU A 153 20.84 6.49 11.31
N LEU A 154 21.15 6.94 12.54
CA LEU A 154 22.14 6.31 13.41
C LEU A 154 21.73 4.90 13.83
N CYS A 155 20.46 4.72 14.21
CA CYS A 155 19.91 3.41 14.60
C CYS A 155 20.01 2.38 13.45
N ILE A 156 19.69 2.79 12.23
CA ILE A 156 19.73 1.89 11.07
C ILE A 156 21.18 1.61 10.64
N THR A 157 22.04 2.63 10.57
CA THR A 157 23.40 2.49 10.01
C THR A 157 24.42 1.95 11.00
N LYS A 158 24.44 2.45 12.24
CA LYS A 158 25.43 2.10 13.27
C LYS A 158 24.96 0.94 14.15
N LEU A 159 23.71 0.99 14.60
CA LEU A 159 23.15 -0.03 15.50
C LEU A 159 22.54 -1.21 14.74
N LYS A 160 22.43 -1.13 13.41
CA LYS A 160 21.84 -2.17 12.53
C LYS A 160 20.45 -2.62 13.01
N LEU A 161 19.71 -1.72 13.64
CA LEU A 161 18.36 -1.99 14.09
C LEU A 161 17.45 -2.21 12.89
N HIS A 162 16.52 -3.16 13.02
CA HIS A 162 15.53 -3.42 11.99
C HIS A 162 14.67 -2.15 11.77
N PRO A 163 14.48 -1.67 10.53
CA PRO A 163 13.73 -0.43 10.27
C PRO A 163 12.33 -0.41 10.88
N ALA A 164 11.64 -1.56 10.92
CA ALA A 164 10.33 -1.66 11.56
C ALA A 164 10.36 -1.29 13.05
N LEU A 165 11.41 -1.65 13.80
CA LEU A 165 11.53 -1.28 15.22
C LEU A 165 11.76 0.23 15.37
N VAL A 166 12.57 0.82 14.49
CA VAL A 166 12.82 2.27 14.48
C VAL A 166 11.52 3.03 14.21
N ILE A 167 10.71 2.54 13.27
CA ILE A 167 9.37 3.10 12.99
C ILE A 167 8.47 3.02 14.22
N VAL A 168 8.37 1.86 14.87
CA VAL A 168 7.54 1.69 16.08
C VAL A 168 7.99 2.63 17.20
N LEU A 169 9.30 2.78 17.43
CA LEU A 169 9.83 3.70 18.43
C LEU A 169 9.53 5.17 18.09
N ALA A 170 9.66 5.55 16.82
CA ALA A 170 9.31 6.89 16.35
C ALA A 170 7.81 7.19 16.52
N PHE A 171 6.94 6.22 16.20
CA PHE A 171 5.50 6.31 16.46
C PHE A 171 5.18 6.43 17.95
N ALA A 172 5.83 5.64 18.80
CA ALA A 172 5.63 5.71 20.25
C ALA A 172 6.06 7.06 20.82
N TYR A 173 7.22 7.58 20.39
CA TYR A 173 7.68 8.91 20.75
C TYR A 173 6.72 10.00 20.27
N GLY A 174 6.30 9.92 19.00
CA GLY A 174 5.38 10.89 18.41
C GLY A 174 3.98 10.87 19.02
N GLY A 175 3.49 9.71 19.46
CA GLY A 175 2.18 9.58 20.09
C GLY A 175 2.14 9.95 21.57
N LEU A 176 3.24 9.77 22.31
CA LEU A 176 3.26 10.00 23.77
C LEU A 176 3.88 11.36 24.15
N VAL A 177 4.96 11.76 23.48
CA VAL A 177 5.79 12.91 23.89
C VAL A 177 5.40 14.18 23.15
N LEU A 178 5.23 14.12 21.83
CA LEU A 178 4.91 15.32 21.04
C LEU A 178 3.58 16.00 21.41
N PRO A 179 2.49 15.30 21.79
CA PRO A 179 1.25 15.96 22.19
C PRO A 179 1.38 16.79 23.48
N HIS A 180 2.37 16.48 24.33
CA HIS A 180 2.62 17.20 25.59
C HIS A 180 3.66 18.32 25.44
N VAL A 181 4.42 18.33 24.34
CA VAL A 181 5.51 19.29 24.09
C VAL A 181 5.06 20.42 23.15
N MET A 182 4.01 20.19 22.34
CA MET A 182 3.48 21.16 21.37
C MET A 182 2.18 21.86 21.79
N THR A 183 1.68 21.61 23.02
CA THR A 183 0.64 22.41 23.69
C THR A 183 1.26 23.55 24.47
#